data_AF-A0A076FI30-F1
#
_entry.id   AF-A0A076FI30-F1
#
_cell.length_a   1.000
_cell.length_b   1.000
_cell.length_c   1.000
_cell.angle_alpha   90.00
_cell.angle_beta   90.00
_cell.angle_gamma   90.00
#
_symmetry.space_group_name_H-M   'P 1'
#
loop_
_entity.id
_entity.type
_entity.pdbx_description
1 polymer ?
#
loop_
_entity_poly.entity_id
_entity_poly.type
_entity_poly.pdbx_seq_one_letter_code
_entity_poly.pdbx_strand_id
1 'polypeptide(L)'
;MLKAGLAGVLVLILAGCATKWEAPATPKFGQKSFELVCDKERYMLYVSDELNFVLLDAFLTPVVSKKLENGAFQNTKFLPPNAKFDEIFIGILNMIKNEEKISLIKAKKLTCKAKEL
;
A
#
# COMPACT_ATOMS: atom_id res chain seq x y z
N MET A 1 30.21 -46.40 25.33
CA MET A 1 30.27 -45.00 24.85
C MET A 1 30.48 -45.01 23.34
N LEU A 2 29.45 -44.71 22.54
CA LEU A 2 29.62 -44.29 21.15
C LEU A 2 28.41 -43.42 20.76
N LYS A 3 28.70 -42.21 20.27
CA LYS A 3 27.78 -41.08 20.11
C LYS A 3 26.71 -41.33 19.03
N ALA A 4 25.50 -40.88 19.33
CA ALA A 4 24.43 -40.66 18.36
C ALA A 4 24.83 -39.57 17.35
N GLY A 5 24.67 -39.84 16.06
CA GLY A 5 24.75 -38.86 14.98
C GLY A 5 23.36 -38.65 14.38
N LEU A 6 22.60 -37.71 14.94
CA LEU A 6 21.30 -37.28 14.43
C LEU A 6 21.54 -36.28 13.29
N ALA A 7 21.52 -36.73 12.03
CA ALA A 7 21.53 -35.85 10.87
C ALA A 7 20.10 -35.34 10.62
N GLY A 8 19.71 -34.30 11.35
CA GLY A 8 18.46 -33.57 11.10
C GLY A 8 18.60 -32.67 9.87
N VAL A 9 17.89 -33.00 8.80
CA VAL A 9 17.74 -32.12 7.63
C VAL A 9 16.90 -30.91 8.05
N LEU A 10 17.56 -29.75 8.15
CA LEU A 10 16.92 -28.47 8.43
C LEU A 10 16.25 -27.95 7.14
N VAL A 11 14.96 -28.24 6.98
CA VAL A 11 14.15 -27.63 5.91
C VAL A 11 13.81 -26.20 6.32
N LEU A 12 14.58 -25.23 5.81
CA LEU A 12 14.27 -23.81 5.87
C LEU A 12 13.14 -23.50 4.88
N ILE A 13 11.89 -23.60 5.34
CA ILE A 13 10.74 -23.06 4.61
C ILE A 13 10.78 -21.53 4.76
N LEU A 14 11.43 -20.84 3.81
CA LEU A 14 11.26 -19.40 3.63
C LEU A 14 9.88 -19.15 2.99
N ALA A 15 8.82 -19.37 3.77
CA ALA A 15 7.50 -18.85 3.43
C ALA A 15 7.54 -17.33 3.64
N GLY A 16 8.00 -16.61 2.61
CA GLY A 16 7.73 -15.18 2.53
C GLY A 16 6.21 -15.01 2.48
N CYS A 17 5.59 -14.69 3.61
CA CYS A 17 4.19 -14.27 3.62
C CYS A 17 4.07 -12.99 2.80
N ALA A 18 3.72 -13.13 1.52
CA ALA A 18 3.23 -12.00 0.75
C ALA A 18 1.91 -11.55 1.39
N THR A 19 1.87 -10.33 1.93
CA THR A 19 0.64 -9.76 2.48
C THR A 19 -0.40 -9.67 1.37
N LYS A 20 -1.49 -10.42 1.50
CA LYS A 20 -2.65 -10.31 0.63
C LYS A 20 -3.59 -9.25 1.18
N TRP A 21 -3.86 -8.23 0.38
CA TRP A 21 -4.76 -7.14 0.68
C TRP A 21 -6.17 -7.44 0.18
N GLU A 22 -7.17 -7.10 0.98
CA GLU A 22 -8.55 -7.07 0.54
C GLU A 22 -8.91 -5.62 0.21
N ALA A 23 -9.16 -5.35 -1.07
CA ALA A 23 -9.74 -4.08 -1.46
C ALA A 23 -11.20 -4.05 -1.00
N PRO A 24 -11.67 -3.01 -0.31
CA PRO A 24 -13.09 -2.88 -0.03
C PRO A 24 -13.85 -2.78 -1.36
N ALA A 25 -15.06 -3.31 -1.42
CA ALA A 25 -15.94 -3.10 -2.56
C ALA A 25 -16.28 -1.60 -2.68
N THR A 26 -15.56 -0.89 -3.54
CA THR A 26 -15.77 0.53 -3.82
C THR A 26 -16.75 0.70 -4.98
N PRO A 27 -17.71 1.65 -4.90
CA PRO A 27 -18.53 2.00 -6.05
C PRO A 27 -17.66 2.56 -7.19
N LYS A 28 -18.18 2.63 -8.43
CA LYS A 28 -17.45 3.32 -9.51
C LYS A 28 -17.27 4.79 -9.15
N PHE A 29 -16.01 5.26 -9.10
CA PHE A 29 -15.67 6.63 -8.73
C PHE A 29 -14.80 7.36 -9.78
N GLY A 30 -14.48 6.72 -10.90
CA GLY A 30 -13.64 7.28 -11.96
C GLY A 30 -12.21 7.51 -11.47
N GLN A 31 -11.89 8.76 -11.11
CA GLN A 31 -10.60 9.12 -10.52
C GLN A 31 -10.82 10.10 -9.36
N LYS A 32 -10.07 9.92 -8.28
CA LYS A 32 -10.02 10.86 -7.15
C LYS A 32 -8.58 11.24 -6.84
N SER A 33 -8.41 12.43 -6.27
CA SER A 33 -7.12 12.93 -5.80
C SER A 33 -7.18 13.28 -4.31
N PHE A 34 -6.06 13.08 -3.63
CA PHE A 34 -5.94 13.33 -2.20
C PHE A 34 -4.64 14.06 -1.90
N GLU A 35 -4.71 15.05 -1.00
CA GLU A 35 -3.54 15.52 -0.28
C GLU A 35 -3.30 14.59 0.91
N LEU A 36 -2.07 14.06 1.02
CA LEU A 36 -1.64 13.27 2.18
C LEU A 36 -0.56 14.04 2.93
N VAL A 37 -0.76 14.20 4.24
CA VAL A 37 0.27 14.68 5.16
C VAL A 37 0.68 13.51 6.03
N CYS A 38 1.86 12.96 5.77
CA CYS A 38 2.37 11.78 6.45
C CYS A 38 3.64 12.12 7.23
N ASP A 39 3.59 11.97 8.56
CA ASP A 39 4.58 12.46 9.53
C ASP A 39 4.86 13.97 9.42
N LYS A 40 5.61 14.40 8.38
CA LYS A 40 5.92 15.80 8.03
C LYS A 40 6.02 16.05 6.52
N GLU A 41 5.87 15.01 5.71
CA GLU A 41 5.97 15.09 4.26
C GLU A 41 4.57 15.25 3.65
N ARG A 42 4.52 16.02 2.57
CA ARG A 42 3.30 16.20 1.79
C ARG A 42 3.39 15.44 0.50
N TYR A 43 2.29 14.78 0.17
CA TYR A 43 2.15 14.00 -1.04
C TYR A 43 0.82 14.31 -1.72
N MET A 44 0.80 14.10 -3.04
CA MET A 44 -0.41 14.07 -3.84
C MET A 44 -0.64 12.66 -4.33
N LEU A 45 -1.77 12.08 -3.96
CA LEU A 45 -2.17 10.75 -4.40
C LEU A 45 -3.28 10.87 -5.43
N TYR A 46 -3.13 10.17 -6.55
CA TYR A 46 -4.20 9.92 -7.51
C TYR A 46 -4.60 8.45 -7.44
N VAL A 47 -5.90 8.19 -7.39
CA VAL A 47 -6.48 6.84 -7.37
C VAL A 47 -7.54 6.74 -8.46
N SER A 48 -7.47 5.69 -9.29
CA SER A 48 -8.52 5.35 -10.27
C SER A 48 -9.39 4.19 -9.79
N ASP A 49 -10.56 4.03 -10.40
CA ASP A 49 -11.48 2.90 -10.18
C ASP A 49 -10.87 1.54 -10.51
N GLU A 50 -9.93 1.49 -11.46
CA GLU A 50 -9.08 0.32 -11.75
C GLU A 50 -8.05 -0.01 -10.65
N LEU A 51 -8.11 0.67 -9.50
CA LEU A 51 -7.19 0.51 -8.37
C LEU A 51 -5.73 0.79 -8.74
N ASN A 52 -5.51 1.76 -9.63
CA ASN A 52 -4.18 2.33 -9.88
C ASN A 52 -3.94 3.47 -8.90
N PHE A 53 -2.73 3.52 -8.34
CA PHE A 53 -2.27 4.49 -7.36
C PHE A 53 -1.01 5.16 -7.87
N VAL A 54 -1.03 6.50 -7.95
CA VAL A 54 0.15 7.31 -8.26
C VAL A 54 0.36 8.30 -7.14
N LEU A 55 1.48 8.17 -6.45
CA LEU A 55 1.88 9.05 -5.36
C LEU A 55 3.02 9.94 -5.82
N LEU A 56 2.83 11.25 -5.70
CA LEU A 56 3.83 12.27 -5.98
C LEU A 56 4.23 12.96 -4.67
N ASP A 57 5.49 13.38 -4.57
CA ASP A 57 5.92 14.26 -3.48
C ASP A 57 5.49 15.73 -3.72
N ALA A 58 5.89 16.62 -2.81
CA ALA A 58 5.60 18.05 -2.90
C ALA A 58 6.23 18.75 -4.13
N PHE A 59 7.20 18.12 -4.79
CA PHE A 59 7.85 18.61 -6.02
C PHE A 59 7.27 17.94 -7.28
N LEU A 60 6.16 17.23 -7.16
CA LEU A 60 5.53 16.45 -8.23
C LEU A 60 6.39 15.30 -8.76
N THR A 61 7.39 14.86 -7.99
CA THR A 61 8.22 13.71 -8.35
C THR A 61 7.47 12.42 -8.03
N PRO A 62 7.36 11.46 -8.96
CA PRO A 62 6.75 10.17 -8.70
C PRO A 62 7.51 9.36 -7.65
N VAL A 63 6.87 9.09 -6.51
CA VAL A 63 7.42 8.30 -5.41
C VAL A 63 6.94 6.85 -5.48
N VAL A 64 5.68 6.65 -5.86
CA VAL A 64 5.06 5.33 -5.99
C VAL A 64 4.12 5.32 -7.20
N SER A 65 4.14 4.23 -7.96
CA SER A 65 3.15 3.96 -9.01
C SER A 65 2.83 2.47 -8.97
N LYS A 66 1.62 2.12 -8.56
CA LYS A 66 1.21 0.72 -8.37
C LYS A 66 -0.23 0.46 -8.77
N LYS A 67 -0.56 -0.80 -8.96
CA LYS A 67 -1.93 -1.30 -9.14
C LYS A 67 -2.20 -2.37 -8.09
N LEU A 68 -3.37 -2.35 -7.47
CA LEU A 68 -3.82 -3.45 -6.62
C LEU A 68 -4.54 -4.49 -7.47
N GLU A 69 -3.94 -5.67 -7.62
CA GLU A 69 -4.47 -6.75 -8.45
C GLU A 69 -4.32 -8.09 -7.74
N ASN A 70 -5.41 -8.88 -7.68
CA ASN A 70 -5.46 -10.17 -6.98
C ASN A 70 -5.00 -10.10 -5.51
N GLY A 71 -5.23 -8.96 -4.87
CA GLY A 71 -4.83 -8.69 -3.48
C GLY A 71 -3.33 -8.41 -3.31
N ALA A 72 -2.58 -8.13 -4.37
CA ALA A 72 -1.18 -7.73 -4.30
C ALA A 72 -0.96 -6.39 -4.99
N PHE A 73 -0.13 -5.54 -4.40
CA PHE A 73 0.31 -4.31 -5.06
C PHE A 73 1.44 -4.63 -6.04
N GLN A 74 1.18 -4.42 -7.33
CA GLN A 74 2.18 -4.55 -8.40
C GLN A 74 2.66 -3.16 -8.83
N ASN A 75 3.97 -2.99 -9.00
CA ASN A 75 4.50 -1.72 -9.51
C ASN A 75 4.16 -1.57 -11.00
N THR A 76 3.69 -0.40 -11.40
CA THR A 76 3.28 -0.13 -12.78
C THR A 76 4.30 0.68 -13.57
N LYS A 77 5.39 1.14 -12.94
CA LYS A 77 6.48 1.92 -13.55
C LYS A 77 7.85 1.43 -13.05
N PHE A 78 8.93 1.91 -13.67
CA PHE A 78 10.34 1.65 -13.31
C PHE A 78 10.78 2.18 -11.93
N LEU A 79 9.84 2.52 -11.05
CA LEU A 79 10.15 2.93 -9.68
C LEU A 79 10.53 1.69 -8.84
N PRO A 80 11.50 1.82 -7.92
CA PRO A 80 11.83 0.74 -6.99
C PRO A 80 10.59 0.29 -6.19
N PRO A 81 10.49 -1.00 -5.86
CA PRO A 81 9.43 -1.47 -4.98
C PRO A 81 9.40 -0.73 -3.64
N ASN A 82 8.25 -0.14 -3.31
CA ASN A 82 8.06 0.60 -2.07
C ASN A 82 6.74 0.22 -1.40
N ALA A 83 6.77 -0.65 -0.39
CA ALA A 83 5.60 -1.09 0.36
C ALA A 83 5.23 -0.19 1.55
N LYS A 84 5.86 0.99 1.71
CA LYS A 84 5.61 1.91 2.84
C LYS A 84 4.15 2.39 2.87
N PHE A 85 3.53 2.55 1.69
CA PHE A 85 2.22 3.20 1.52
C PHE A 85 1.06 2.24 1.28
N ASP A 86 1.31 0.93 1.20
CA ASP A 86 0.28 -0.05 0.81
C ASP A 86 -0.94 -0.02 1.76
N GLU A 87 -0.72 0.03 3.08
CA GLU A 87 -1.79 0.19 4.08
C GLU A 87 -2.52 1.54 3.96
N ILE A 88 -1.80 2.60 3.59
CA ILE A 88 -2.39 3.91 3.36
C ILE A 88 -3.34 3.87 2.16
N PHE A 89 -2.94 3.20 1.08
CA PHE A 89 -3.77 3.03 -0.11
C PHE A 89 -5.07 2.27 0.19
N ILE A 90 -5.02 1.23 1.02
CA ILE A 90 -6.24 0.55 1.49
C ILE A 90 -7.12 1.48 2.33
N GLY A 91 -6.52 2.28 3.21
CA GLY A 91 -7.24 3.32 3.95
C GLY A 91 -7.96 4.32 3.05
N ILE A 92 -7.34 4.72 1.94
CA ILE A 92 -7.95 5.61 0.94
C ILE A 92 -9.15 4.96 0.25
N LEU A 93 -9.06 3.69 -0.12
CA LEU A 93 -10.21 2.97 -0.68
C LEU A 93 -11.38 2.88 0.32
N ASN A 94 -11.08 2.71 1.62
CA ASN A 94 -12.11 2.76 2.66
C ASN A 94 -12.74 4.16 2.77
N MET A 95 -11.94 5.24 2.71
CA MET A 95 -12.46 6.60 2.68
C MET A 95 -13.40 6.81 1.49
N ILE A 96 -13.02 6.34 0.30
CA ILE A 96 -13.85 6.43 -0.91
C ILE A 96 -15.17 5.68 -0.72
N LYS A 97 -15.11 4.45 -0.20
CA LYS A 97 -16.31 3.64 0.07
C LYS A 97 -17.26 4.32 1.07
N ASN A 98 -16.70 4.98 2.08
CA ASN A 98 -17.46 5.65 3.14
C ASN A 98 -17.83 7.11 2.79
N GLU A 99 -17.46 7.58 1.60
CA GLU A 99 -17.62 8.98 1.16
C GLU A 99 -16.97 10.01 2.11
N GLU A 100 -15.90 9.61 2.80
CA GLU A 100 -15.14 10.46 3.71
C GLU A 100 -14.25 11.44 2.94
N LYS A 101 -14.44 12.74 3.18
CA LYS A 101 -13.60 13.78 2.58
C LYS A 101 -12.26 13.98 3.30
N ILE A 102 -12.18 13.65 4.59
CA ILE A 102 -10.98 13.79 5.41
C ILE A 102 -10.92 12.63 6.39
N SER A 103 -9.75 11.98 6.51
CA SER A 103 -9.55 10.90 7.48
C SER A 103 -8.11 10.84 7.96
N LEU A 104 -7.90 10.25 9.13
CA LEU A 104 -6.57 9.94 9.67
C LEU A 104 -6.32 8.43 9.51
N ILE A 105 -5.49 8.07 8.54
CA ILE A 105 -5.17 6.69 8.24
C ILE A 105 -3.92 6.28 9.01
N LYS A 106 -4.06 5.30 9.90
CA LYS A 106 -2.96 4.75 10.71
C LYS A 106 -2.50 3.42 10.10
N ALA A 107 -1.29 3.40 9.58
CA ALA A 107 -0.61 2.19 9.13
C ALA A 107 0.53 1.83 10.09
N LYS A 108 1.02 0.58 10.01
CA LYS A 108 2.14 0.08 10.82
C LYS A 108 3.41 0.92 10.68
N LYS A 109 3.66 1.45 9.48
CA LYS A 109 4.90 2.17 9.14
C LYS A 109 4.73 3.69 9.06
N LEU A 110 3.50 4.18 9.03
CA LEU A 110 3.22 5.58 8.70
C LEU A 110 1.81 5.95 9.17
N THR A 111 1.63 7.18 9.65
CA THR A 111 0.29 7.75 9.82
C THR A 111 0.14 8.92 8.88
N CYS A 112 -0.96 8.94 8.12
CA CYS A 112 -1.25 9.99 7.15
C CYS A 112 -2.60 10.63 7.45
N LYS A 113 -2.64 11.96 7.49
CA LYS A 113 -3.91 12.69 7.32
C LYS A 113 -4.18 12.79 5.82
N ALA A 114 -5.32 12.28 5.38
CA ALA A 114 -5.76 12.33 4.00
C ALA A 114 -6.91 13.32 3.86
N LYS A 115 -6.90 14.09 2.77
CA LYS A 115 -7.98 15.00 2.38
C LYS A 115 -8.25 14.85 0.88
N GLU A 116 -9.48 14.52 0.51
CA GLU A 116 -9.93 14.54 -0.89
C GLU A 116 -9.90 15.99 -1.41
N LEU A 117 -9.40 16.17 -2.63
CA LEU A 117 -9.30 17.46 -3.32
C LEU A 117 -10.50 17.74 -4.23
#